data_AF-A0A6A7Y8L3-F1
#
_entry.id   AF-A0A6A7Y8L3-F1
#
_cell.length_a   1.000
_cell.length_b   1.000
_cell.length_c   1.000
_cell.angle_alpha   90.00
_cell.angle_beta   90.00
_cell.angle_gamma   90.00
#
_symmetry.space_group_name_H-M   'P 1'
#
loop_
_entity.id
_entity.type
_entity.pdbx_description
1 polymer ?
#
loop_
_entity_poly.entity_id
_entity_poly.type
_entity_poly.pdbx_seq_one_letter_code
_entity_poly.pdbx_strand_id
1 'polypeptide(L)'
;MGDQDGAHVSPNNGPESDDPTVIGFRPIPVQDALARREPLPPRTGANTGPIPPPPREAPAPLREPPPPPIAPPTVPQPVARPVETASLDAIQPTERPSRPEDLLPAAAATLLALASELRRASAAQNVDDMRHKVVEEIKAFESRAVEFGVAADEISAARYVLCATLDEAVMTTPWGTASRWSANSLLNQFHGETWGGEKVFIILDRIRGNPAQYLSLIKLVDLCLLFGFEGRYRVVEDGRYELDILRDEIGRLLKRHVQAPPQELSPRWRGLSARRALRPYLPLWAVFVSVGAALSLAYGIFAYRVVESVRPVITELDSLDTNQSPMPAFPPPPVTQTRAPAPQPVVRAPAPVVERAPEEERRRPVRRVEPRRQIEGPLVLTPPSRSTGSGAQ
;
A
#
# COMPACT_ATOMS: atom_id res chain seq x y z
N MET A 1 24.20 -60.05 -66.38
CA MET A 1 22.81 -59.96 -66.86
C MET A 1 22.14 -58.90 -66.02
N GLY A 2 22.17 -57.62 -66.40
CA GLY A 2 21.59 -57.06 -67.63
C GLY A 2 20.18 -56.56 -67.29
N ASP A 3 19.66 -55.46 -67.78
CA ASP A 3 20.18 -54.28 -68.45
C ASP A 3 19.09 -53.21 -68.27
N GLN A 4 19.40 -51.97 -68.60
CA GLN A 4 18.57 -50.77 -68.43
C GLN A 4 17.36 -50.71 -69.37
N ASP A 5 16.37 -49.89 -69.01
CA ASP A 5 15.55 -49.01 -69.88
C ASP A 5 14.64 -48.18 -68.94
N GLY A 6 14.49 -46.85 -68.99
CA GLY A 6 14.83 -45.84 -69.98
C GLY A 6 13.57 -45.02 -70.31
N ALA A 7 13.43 -43.79 -69.80
CA ALA A 7 12.59 -42.75 -70.42
C ALA A 7 12.93 -41.33 -69.93
N HIS A 8 13.49 -40.55 -70.86
CA HIS A 8 13.80 -39.12 -70.83
C HIS A 8 12.55 -38.24 -71.02
N VAL A 9 12.46 -37.08 -70.34
CA VAL A 9 11.93 -35.80 -70.88
C VAL A 9 12.60 -34.61 -70.15
N SER A 10 13.18 -33.67 -70.90
CA SER A 10 13.63 -32.31 -70.50
C SER A 10 12.66 -31.25 -71.09
N PRO A 11 12.90 -29.92 -70.96
CA PRO A 11 12.98 -29.04 -69.78
C PRO A 11 11.92 -27.90 -69.85
N ASN A 12 11.74 -27.10 -68.79
CA ASN A 12 11.05 -25.79 -68.91
C ASN A 12 11.65 -24.73 -67.97
N ASN A 13 11.68 -23.49 -68.45
CA ASN A 13 12.43 -22.32 -67.98
C ASN A 13 11.70 -21.47 -66.91
N GLY A 14 12.42 -21.10 -65.84
CA GLY A 14 12.42 -19.85 -65.03
C GLY A 14 11.12 -19.31 -64.39
N PRO A 15 11.15 -18.24 -63.55
CA PRO A 15 12.29 -17.49 -62.94
C PRO A 15 12.24 -17.52 -61.37
N GLU A 16 13.36 -17.45 -60.65
CA GLU A 16 13.88 -16.27 -59.91
C GLU A 16 13.17 -15.90 -58.58
N SER A 17 14.01 -15.57 -57.58
CA SER A 17 13.81 -14.84 -56.32
C SER A 17 13.49 -15.58 -55.00
N ASP A 18 14.42 -15.36 -54.05
CA ASP A 18 14.29 -15.29 -52.58
C ASP A 18 14.80 -16.47 -51.72
N ASP A 19 16.13 -16.54 -51.63
CA ASP A 19 16.85 -17.11 -50.47
C ASP A 19 16.82 -16.13 -49.27
N PRO A 20 16.49 -16.58 -48.05
CA PRO A 20 16.65 -15.76 -46.85
C PRO A 20 18.12 -15.64 -46.45
N THR A 21 18.55 -14.40 -46.30
CA THR A 21 19.90 -13.93 -45.95
C THR A 21 20.41 -14.52 -44.62
N VAL A 22 21.47 -15.31 -44.70
CA VAL A 22 22.30 -15.73 -43.55
C VAL A 22 23.34 -14.63 -43.30
N ILE A 23 23.15 -13.83 -42.25
CA ILE A 23 24.12 -12.81 -41.81
C ILE A 23 25.26 -13.50 -41.06
N GLY A 24 26.30 -13.90 -41.81
CA GLY A 24 27.58 -14.34 -41.25
C GLY A 24 28.51 -13.13 -41.02
N PHE A 25 28.73 -12.77 -39.75
CA PHE A 25 29.78 -11.81 -39.38
C PHE A 25 31.16 -12.43 -39.59
N ARG A 26 31.96 -11.88 -40.51
CA ARG A 26 33.42 -12.13 -40.58
C ARG A 26 34.19 -10.97 -39.93
N PRO A 27 35.24 -11.24 -39.15
CA PRO A 27 36.09 -10.21 -38.56
C PRO A 27 37.03 -9.58 -39.60
N ILE A 28 37.25 -8.25 -39.48
CA ILE A 28 38.13 -7.45 -40.34
C ILE A 28 39.57 -7.48 -39.79
N PRO A 29 40.60 -7.80 -40.59
CA PRO A 29 41.99 -7.65 -40.18
C PRO A 29 42.42 -6.19 -40.19
N VAL A 30 43.02 -5.72 -39.09
CA VAL A 30 43.65 -4.41 -38.97
C VAL A 30 45.06 -4.50 -39.52
N GLN A 31 45.25 -4.22 -40.80
CA GLN A 31 46.54 -3.91 -41.43
C GLN A 31 46.29 -3.50 -42.89
N ASP A 32 46.09 -2.20 -43.15
CA ASP A 32 46.37 -1.56 -44.46
C ASP A 32 46.17 -0.02 -44.44
N ALA A 33 46.36 0.63 -43.29
CA ALA A 33 46.23 2.08 -43.16
C ALA A 33 47.58 2.84 -43.17
N LEU A 34 48.58 2.33 -43.91
CA LEU A 34 49.91 2.97 -44.01
C LEU A 34 50.43 3.18 -45.44
N ALA A 35 49.61 2.96 -46.48
CA ALA A 35 50.06 3.04 -47.87
C ALA A 35 49.24 4.01 -48.75
N ARG A 36 48.89 5.21 -48.24
CA ARG A 36 48.50 6.36 -49.08
C ARG A 36 48.93 7.67 -48.42
N ARG A 37 50.19 8.07 -48.62
CA ARG A 37 50.61 9.47 -48.49
C ARG A 37 51.11 9.92 -49.86
N GLU A 38 50.35 10.78 -50.50
CA GLU A 38 50.82 11.51 -51.69
C GLU A 38 51.98 12.46 -51.32
N PRO A 39 52.96 12.66 -52.21
CA PRO A 39 54.04 13.62 -52.00
C PRO A 39 53.61 15.06 -52.35
N LEU A 40 53.92 16.02 -51.46
CA LEU A 40 53.73 17.46 -51.69
C LEU A 40 54.70 18.00 -52.79
N PRO A 41 54.30 19.06 -53.53
CA PRO A 41 55.14 19.68 -54.56
C PRO A 41 56.30 20.51 -53.97
N PRO A 42 57.38 20.76 -54.75
CA PRO A 42 58.60 21.38 -54.25
C PRO A 42 58.43 22.89 -54.04
N ARG A 43 58.84 23.36 -52.87
CA ARG A 43 58.81 24.76 -52.48
C ARG A 43 60.06 25.47 -53.01
N THR A 44 59.88 26.29 -54.04
CA THR A 44 60.90 27.15 -54.64
C THR A 44 61.10 28.42 -53.82
N GLY A 45 62.33 28.93 -53.78
CA GLY A 45 62.61 30.36 -53.61
C GLY A 45 63.02 30.82 -52.21
N ALA A 46 64.32 31.06 -52.06
CA ALA A 46 64.94 31.77 -50.96
C ALA A 46 64.48 33.24 -50.88
N ASN A 47 64.38 33.77 -49.65
CA ASN A 47 64.64 35.19 -49.43
C ASN A 47 65.28 35.39 -48.04
N THR A 48 66.57 35.70 -48.07
CA THR A 48 67.42 36.08 -46.95
C THR A 48 67.13 37.53 -46.55
N GLY A 49 66.59 37.73 -45.34
CA GLY A 49 66.49 39.03 -44.67
C GLY A 49 67.20 39.01 -43.31
N PRO A 50 67.83 40.10 -42.85
CA PRO A 50 68.61 40.11 -41.61
C PRO A 50 67.75 39.94 -40.36
N ILE A 51 68.23 39.12 -39.43
CA ILE A 51 67.64 38.87 -38.10
C ILE A 51 67.76 40.14 -37.24
N PRO A 52 66.67 40.68 -36.65
CA PRO A 52 66.78 41.77 -35.69
C PRO A 52 67.28 41.27 -34.32
N PRO A 53 68.06 42.08 -33.57
CA PRO A 53 68.59 41.68 -32.26
C PRO A 53 67.50 41.61 -31.18
N PRO A 54 67.69 40.81 -30.11
CA PRO A 54 66.70 40.68 -29.05
C PRO A 54 66.59 42.00 -28.23
N PRO A 55 65.38 42.35 -27.74
CA PRO A 55 65.20 43.52 -26.89
C PRO A 55 65.93 43.36 -25.54
N ARG A 56 66.60 44.43 -25.12
CA ARG A 56 67.17 44.61 -23.77
C ARG A 56 66.06 44.55 -22.72
N GLU A 57 66.25 43.72 -21.69
CA GLU A 57 65.43 43.72 -20.47
C GLU A 57 65.51 45.08 -19.77
N ALA A 58 64.34 45.70 -19.54
CA ALA A 58 64.17 46.80 -18.59
C ALA A 58 63.80 46.23 -17.20
N PRO A 59 64.22 46.86 -16.09
CA PRO A 59 63.97 46.33 -14.76
C PRO A 59 62.47 46.33 -14.43
N ALA A 60 62.02 45.20 -13.87
CA ALA A 60 60.63 44.97 -13.49
C ALA A 60 60.13 45.98 -12.44
N PRO A 61 58.88 46.45 -12.52
CA PRO A 61 58.26 47.17 -11.40
C PRO A 61 58.06 46.20 -10.23
N LEU A 62 58.24 46.70 -9.01
CA LEU A 62 57.98 46.00 -7.75
C LEU A 62 56.54 45.47 -7.76
N ARG A 63 56.37 44.16 -8.01
CA ARG A 63 55.11 43.45 -7.80
C ARG A 63 54.90 43.30 -6.30
N GLU A 64 53.80 43.86 -5.79
CA GLU A 64 53.26 43.46 -4.49
C GLU A 64 53.02 41.95 -4.45
N PRO A 65 53.27 41.28 -3.31
CA PRO A 65 53.03 39.85 -3.19
C PRO A 65 51.53 39.55 -3.37
N PRO A 66 51.17 38.47 -4.10
CA PRO A 66 49.77 38.11 -4.27
C PRO A 66 49.15 37.72 -2.90
N PRO A 67 47.86 38.02 -2.68
CA PRO A 67 47.16 37.52 -1.50
C PRO A 67 47.16 35.98 -1.50
N PRO A 68 47.16 35.33 -0.32
CA PRO A 68 47.18 33.88 -0.23
C PRO A 68 45.98 33.29 -0.99
N PRO A 69 46.14 32.12 -1.65
CA PRO A 69 45.05 31.50 -2.37
C PRO A 69 43.90 31.20 -1.41
N ILE A 70 42.74 31.79 -1.68
CA ILE A 70 41.48 31.37 -1.07
C ILE A 70 41.29 29.92 -1.49
N ALA A 71 41.37 29.00 -0.53
CA ALA A 71 41.08 27.60 -0.76
C ALA A 71 39.71 27.48 -1.45
N PRO A 72 39.58 26.66 -2.51
CA PRO A 72 38.27 26.40 -3.09
C PRO A 72 37.34 25.92 -1.97
N PRO A 73 36.04 26.28 -1.98
CA PRO A 73 35.11 25.73 -1.02
C PRO A 73 35.22 24.22 -1.11
N THR A 74 35.60 23.57 -0.01
CA THR A 74 35.57 22.12 0.13
C THR A 74 34.15 21.69 -0.20
N VAL A 75 33.91 21.25 -1.44
CA VAL A 75 32.75 20.46 -1.76
C VAL A 75 32.82 19.30 -0.77
N PRO A 76 31.84 19.09 0.12
CA PRO A 76 31.87 17.94 1.00
C PRO A 76 31.98 16.72 0.11
N GLN A 77 33.16 16.09 0.10
CA GLN A 77 33.32 14.80 -0.55
C GLN A 77 32.27 13.88 0.06
N PRO A 78 31.57 13.05 -0.73
CA PRO A 78 30.68 12.05 -0.17
C PRO A 78 31.51 11.22 0.80
N VAL A 79 31.27 11.41 2.10
CA VAL A 79 31.83 10.54 3.12
C VAL A 79 31.39 9.15 2.71
N ALA A 80 32.34 8.31 2.29
CA ALA A 80 32.09 6.92 1.99
C ALA A 80 31.47 6.35 3.26
N ARG A 81 30.15 6.16 3.25
CA ARG A 81 29.47 5.48 4.34
C ARG A 81 30.04 4.07 4.34
N PRO A 82 30.71 3.63 5.43
CA PRO A 82 31.01 2.23 5.59
C PRO A 82 29.69 1.47 5.43
N VAL A 83 29.73 0.35 4.72
CA VAL A 83 28.64 -0.64 4.73
C VAL A 83 28.49 -1.08 6.19
N GLU A 84 27.55 -0.48 6.91
CA GLU A 84 27.40 -0.62 8.35
C GLU A 84 26.60 -1.90 8.59
N THR A 85 27.33 -3.02 8.68
CA THR A 85 26.78 -4.37 8.82
C THR A 85 25.89 -4.57 10.05
N ALA A 86 25.91 -3.64 11.01
CA ALA A 86 25.13 -3.70 12.24
C ALA A 86 23.60 -3.62 12.04
N SER A 87 23.12 -3.28 10.84
CA SER A 87 21.68 -3.18 10.53
C SER A 87 21.09 -4.40 9.81
N LEU A 88 21.94 -5.34 9.36
CA LEU A 88 21.50 -6.50 8.56
C LEU A 88 20.93 -7.65 9.41
N ASP A 89 21.40 -7.81 10.65
CA ASP A 89 20.88 -8.83 11.58
C ASP A 89 19.41 -8.60 11.94
N ALA A 90 18.94 -7.35 11.90
CA ALA A 90 17.55 -7.00 12.17
C ALA A 90 16.58 -7.40 11.04
N ILE A 91 17.09 -7.77 9.86
CA ILE A 91 16.29 -8.11 8.67
C ILE A 91 16.02 -9.63 8.60
N GLN A 92 16.64 -10.42 9.48
CA GLN A 92 16.45 -11.88 9.48
C GLN A 92 15.03 -12.26 9.92
N PRO A 93 14.29 -13.03 9.11
CA PRO A 93 12.99 -13.54 9.53
C PRO A 93 13.16 -14.47 10.73
N THR A 94 12.63 -14.08 11.88
CA THR A 94 12.65 -14.92 13.10
C THR A 94 11.68 -16.10 13.01
N GLU A 95 10.71 -16.03 12.10
CA GLU A 95 9.66 -17.03 11.92
C GLU A 95 9.48 -17.38 10.44
N ARG A 96 9.14 -18.64 10.19
CA ARG A 96 8.79 -19.11 8.85
C ARG A 96 7.57 -18.33 8.33
N PRO A 97 7.63 -17.75 7.10
CA PRO A 97 6.49 -17.07 6.51
C PRO A 97 5.27 -17.99 6.42
N SER A 98 4.09 -17.45 6.75
CA SER A 98 2.83 -18.21 6.70
C SER A 98 2.37 -18.50 5.27
N ARG A 99 2.83 -17.71 4.30
CA ARG A 99 2.45 -17.84 2.90
C ARG A 99 3.54 -18.51 2.07
N PRO A 100 3.21 -19.49 1.22
CA PRO A 100 4.19 -20.20 0.41
C PRO A 100 4.93 -19.29 -0.58
N GLU A 101 4.25 -18.28 -1.14
CA GLU A 101 4.87 -17.30 -2.04
C GLU A 101 5.88 -16.38 -1.37
N ASP A 102 5.88 -16.31 -0.04
CA ASP A 102 6.78 -15.44 0.74
C ASP A 102 8.04 -16.17 1.22
N LEU A 103 8.14 -17.50 1.05
CA LEU A 103 9.25 -18.30 1.57
C LEU A 103 10.61 -17.87 1.00
N LEU A 104 10.76 -17.84 -0.33
CA LEU A 104 12.01 -17.42 -0.98
C LEU A 104 12.30 -15.92 -0.80
N PRO A 105 11.34 -15.00 -1.00
CA PRO A 105 11.52 -13.57 -0.72
C PRO A 105 11.98 -13.28 0.72
N ALA A 106 11.39 -13.94 1.72
CA ALA A 106 11.75 -13.73 3.12
C ALA A 106 13.15 -14.28 3.42
N ALA A 107 13.49 -15.46 2.90
CA ALA A 107 14.83 -16.02 3.07
C ALA A 107 15.92 -15.13 2.45
N ALA A 108 15.59 -14.43 1.34
CA ALA A 108 16.49 -13.58 0.58
C ALA A 108 16.50 -12.10 1.03
N ALA A 109 15.74 -11.70 2.05
CA ALA A 109 15.54 -10.31 2.44
C ALA A 109 16.87 -9.56 2.67
N THR A 110 17.82 -10.18 3.38
CA THR A 110 19.15 -9.62 3.65
C THR A 110 19.96 -9.42 2.36
N LEU A 111 19.91 -10.38 1.43
CA LEU A 111 20.61 -10.27 0.13
C LEU A 111 20.03 -9.16 -0.75
N LEU A 112 18.71 -9.00 -0.75
CA LEU A 112 18.04 -7.90 -1.47
C LEU A 112 18.41 -6.53 -0.87
N ALA A 113 18.46 -6.43 0.46
CA ALA A 113 18.95 -5.22 1.14
C ALA A 113 20.41 -4.92 0.75
N LEU A 114 21.29 -5.93 0.81
CA LEU A 114 22.69 -5.83 0.37
C LEU A 114 22.81 -5.39 -1.09
N ALA A 115 21.98 -5.91 -2.00
CA ALA A 115 22.00 -5.50 -3.41
C ALA A 115 21.76 -3.98 -3.57
N SER A 116 20.83 -3.42 -2.80
CA SER A 116 20.56 -1.98 -2.81
C SER A 116 21.71 -1.16 -2.23
N GLU A 117 22.39 -1.68 -1.21
CA GLU A 117 23.51 -1.01 -0.56
C GLU A 117 24.76 -1.02 -1.45
N LEU A 118 25.07 -2.17 -2.06
CA LEU A 118 26.17 -2.33 -3.01
C LEU A 118 26.04 -1.35 -4.18
N ARG A 119 24.84 -1.20 -4.75
CA ARG A 119 24.58 -0.27 -5.86
C ARG A 119 24.79 1.19 -5.46
N ARG A 120 24.56 1.54 -4.19
CA ARG A 120 24.71 2.90 -3.66
C ARG A 120 26.13 3.22 -3.19
N ALA A 121 26.95 2.21 -2.96
CA ALA A 121 28.32 2.41 -2.50
C ALA A 121 29.14 3.13 -3.59
N SER A 122 29.77 4.26 -3.23
CA SER A 122 30.62 5.03 -4.16
C SER A 122 32.06 4.51 -4.21
N ALA A 123 32.51 3.81 -3.17
CA ALA A 123 33.82 3.17 -3.11
C ALA A 123 33.77 1.98 -2.13
N ALA A 124 34.45 0.88 -2.49
CA ALA A 124 34.68 -0.24 -1.60
C ALA A 124 36.16 -0.24 -1.17
N GLN A 125 36.44 -0.05 0.12
CA GLN A 125 37.81 -0.06 0.63
C GLN A 125 38.42 -1.48 0.59
N ASN A 126 37.62 -2.51 0.90
CA ASN A 126 37.99 -3.93 0.83
C ASN A 126 36.94 -4.75 0.07
N VAL A 127 37.14 -4.91 -1.25
CA VAL A 127 36.20 -5.66 -2.11
C VAL A 127 36.18 -7.15 -1.75
N ASP A 128 37.33 -7.74 -1.39
CA ASP A 128 37.43 -9.15 -1.06
C ASP A 128 36.68 -9.51 0.24
N ASP A 129 36.84 -8.72 1.30
CA ASP A 129 36.11 -8.92 2.57
C ASP A 129 34.59 -8.82 2.37
N MET A 130 34.16 -7.84 1.59
CA MET A 130 32.75 -7.67 1.25
C MET A 130 32.22 -8.85 0.45
N ARG A 131 32.99 -9.35 -0.52
CA ARG A 131 32.63 -10.56 -1.28
C ARG A 131 32.50 -11.76 -0.35
N HIS A 132 33.43 -11.94 0.58
CA HIS A 132 33.35 -13.00 1.58
C HIS A 132 32.05 -12.91 2.40
N LYS A 133 31.66 -11.72 2.86
CA LYS A 133 30.38 -11.52 3.57
C LYS A 133 29.17 -11.89 2.70
N VAL A 134 29.17 -11.50 1.43
CA VAL A 134 28.06 -11.85 0.51
C VAL A 134 27.99 -13.36 0.25
N VAL A 135 29.14 -14.03 0.10
CA VAL A 135 29.22 -15.49 -0.05
C VAL A 135 28.66 -16.21 1.17
N GLU A 136 29.01 -15.77 2.37
CA GLU A 136 28.46 -16.34 3.61
C GLU A 136 26.95 -16.09 3.71
N GLU A 137 26.47 -14.91 3.33
CA GLU A 137 25.03 -14.61 3.34
C GLU A 137 24.24 -15.42 2.30
N ILE A 138 24.84 -15.77 1.15
CA ILE A 138 24.23 -16.71 0.18
C ILE A 138 24.06 -18.10 0.80
N LYS A 139 25.06 -18.61 1.52
CA LYS A 139 24.95 -19.90 2.23
C LYS A 139 23.92 -19.84 3.36
N ALA A 140 23.83 -18.71 4.05
CA ALA A 140 22.82 -18.48 5.08
C ALA A 140 21.41 -18.45 4.45
N PHE A 141 21.24 -17.82 3.29
CA PHE A 141 20.01 -17.88 2.51
C PHE A 141 19.60 -19.31 2.15
N GLU A 142 20.52 -20.13 1.64
CA GLU A 142 20.22 -21.54 1.30
C GLU A 142 19.76 -22.32 2.54
N SER A 143 20.47 -22.16 3.66
CA SER A 143 20.09 -22.78 4.94
C SER A 143 18.67 -22.39 5.38
N ARG A 144 18.35 -21.08 5.34
CA ARG A 144 17.00 -20.58 5.67
C ARG A 144 15.93 -21.11 4.72
N ALA A 145 16.22 -21.19 3.43
CA ALA A 145 15.27 -21.70 2.44
C ALA A 145 14.98 -23.21 2.65
N VAL A 146 16.00 -23.99 3.03
CA VAL A 146 15.83 -25.40 3.45
C VAL A 146 14.96 -25.49 4.70
N GLU A 147 15.20 -24.67 5.72
CA GLU A 147 14.37 -24.63 6.95
C GLU A 147 12.92 -24.23 6.65
N PHE A 148 12.71 -23.34 5.69
CA PHE A 148 11.39 -22.97 5.17
C PHE A 148 10.76 -24.05 4.27
N GLY A 149 11.42 -25.19 4.07
CA GLY A 149 10.90 -26.32 3.30
C GLY A 149 10.76 -26.05 1.81
N VAL A 150 11.57 -25.17 1.25
CA VAL A 150 11.61 -24.90 -0.20
C VAL A 150 12.32 -26.07 -0.92
N ALA A 151 11.84 -26.44 -2.10
CA ALA A 151 12.43 -27.51 -2.88
C ALA A 151 13.86 -27.17 -3.36
N ALA A 152 14.75 -28.16 -3.45
CA ALA A 152 16.16 -27.93 -3.75
C ALA A 152 16.40 -27.34 -5.16
N ASP A 153 15.55 -27.67 -6.13
CA ASP A 153 15.58 -27.09 -7.48
C ASP A 153 15.21 -25.60 -7.45
N GLU A 154 14.20 -25.22 -6.66
CA GLU A 154 13.82 -23.83 -6.44
C GLU A 154 14.92 -23.04 -5.69
N ILE A 155 15.57 -23.64 -4.69
CA ILE A 155 16.70 -23.01 -3.98
C ILE A 155 17.87 -22.76 -4.93
N SER A 156 18.22 -23.74 -5.77
CA SER A 156 19.30 -23.62 -6.74
C SER A 156 19.01 -22.53 -7.78
N ALA A 157 17.77 -22.48 -8.29
CA ALA A 157 17.33 -21.43 -9.20
C ALA A 157 17.31 -20.04 -8.54
N ALA A 158 16.83 -19.94 -7.30
CA ALA A 158 16.84 -18.70 -6.53
C ALA A 158 18.27 -18.19 -6.26
N ARG A 159 19.19 -19.07 -5.87
CA ARG A 159 20.62 -18.74 -5.70
C ARG A 159 21.20 -18.20 -7.01
N TYR A 160 20.87 -18.81 -8.15
CA TYR A 160 21.28 -18.30 -9.46
C TYR A 160 20.82 -16.86 -9.70
N VAL A 161 19.52 -16.59 -9.52
CA VAL A 161 18.92 -15.26 -9.71
C VAL A 161 19.56 -14.23 -8.77
N LEU A 162 19.78 -14.59 -7.50
CA LEU A 162 20.39 -13.72 -6.50
C LEU A 162 21.86 -13.40 -6.83
N CYS A 163 22.65 -14.41 -7.21
CA CYS A 163 24.04 -14.20 -7.66
C CYS A 163 24.10 -13.25 -8.86
N ALA A 164 23.25 -13.47 -9.88
CA ALA A 164 23.20 -12.62 -11.05
C ALA A 164 22.79 -11.17 -10.70
N THR A 165 21.83 -11.01 -9.79
CA THR A 165 21.37 -9.70 -9.31
C THR A 165 22.46 -8.94 -8.56
N LEU A 166 23.17 -9.62 -7.66
CA LEU A 166 24.25 -9.02 -6.86
C LEU A 166 25.47 -8.69 -7.72
N ASP A 167 25.85 -9.59 -8.63
CA ASP A 167 26.94 -9.34 -9.57
C ASP A 167 26.65 -8.12 -10.45
N GLU A 168 25.42 -7.98 -10.97
CA GLU A 168 25.02 -6.81 -11.74
C GLU A 168 24.98 -5.53 -10.88
N ALA A 169 24.48 -5.60 -9.65
CA ALA A 169 24.49 -4.47 -8.72
C ALA A 169 25.91 -3.95 -8.46
N VAL A 170 26.91 -4.84 -8.36
CA VAL A 170 28.32 -4.45 -8.23
C VAL A 170 28.87 -3.92 -9.54
N MET A 171 28.65 -4.62 -10.66
CA MET A 171 29.21 -4.26 -11.98
C MET A 171 28.61 -2.98 -12.58
N THR A 172 27.51 -2.46 -12.02
CA THR A 172 26.95 -1.15 -12.36
C THR A 172 27.60 0.01 -11.61
N THR A 173 28.49 -0.26 -10.64
CA THR A 173 29.23 0.76 -9.89
C THR A 173 30.62 1.03 -10.50
N PRO A 174 31.19 2.25 -10.34
CA PRO A 174 32.54 2.55 -10.84
C PRO A 174 33.64 1.68 -10.21
N TRP A 175 33.50 1.32 -8.93
CA TRP A 175 34.48 0.50 -8.24
C TRP A 175 34.35 -0.98 -8.59
N GLY A 176 33.15 -1.47 -8.91
CA GLY A 176 32.92 -2.86 -9.32
C GLY A 176 33.71 -3.22 -10.58
N THR A 177 33.62 -2.38 -11.61
CA THR A 177 34.37 -2.57 -12.88
C THR A 177 35.88 -2.46 -12.72
N ALA A 178 36.36 -1.68 -11.75
CA ALA A 178 37.79 -1.51 -11.47
C ALA A 178 38.36 -2.58 -10.52
N SER A 179 37.51 -3.45 -9.97
CA SER A 179 37.87 -4.47 -8.99
C SER A 179 38.05 -5.85 -9.63
N ARG A 180 38.51 -6.82 -8.84
CA ARG A 180 38.60 -8.24 -9.23
C ARG A 180 37.24 -8.96 -9.22
N TRP A 181 36.14 -8.27 -8.93
CA TRP A 181 34.80 -8.88 -8.89
C TRP A 181 34.39 -9.49 -10.23
N SER A 182 34.78 -8.87 -11.35
CA SER A 182 34.50 -9.38 -12.70
C SER A 182 35.16 -10.74 -12.97
N ALA A 183 36.39 -10.95 -12.48
CA ALA A 183 37.12 -12.21 -12.64
C ALA A 183 36.60 -13.32 -11.70
N ASN A 184 36.14 -12.93 -10.52
CA ASN A 184 35.71 -13.84 -9.46
C ASN A 184 34.27 -13.55 -9.00
N SER A 185 33.35 -13.46 -9.96
CA SER A 185 31.93 -13.17 -9.70
C SER A 185 31.26 -14.26 -8.86
N LEU A 186 30.14 -13.92 -8.22
CA LEU A 186 29.36 -14.89 -7.45
C LEU A 186 28.83 -15.99 -8.36
N LEU A 187 28.37 -15.62 -9.57
CA LEU A 187 27.87 -16.57 -10.55
C LEU A 187 28.96 -17.56 -11.01
N ASN A 188 30.20 -17.09 -11.19
CA ASN A 188 31.32 -17.96 -11.54
C ASN A 188 31.62 -18.93 -10.39
N GLN A 189 31.68 -18.43 -9.16
CA GLN A 189 31.96 -19.27 -7.99
C GLN A 189 30.89 -20.34 -7.74
N PHE A 190 29.62 -20.00 -7.91
CA PHE A 190 28.50 -20.84 -7.50
C PHE A 190 27.90 -21.69 -8.63
N HIS A 191 28.08 -21.27 -9.88
CA HIS A 191 27.49 -21.91 -11.07
C HIS A 191 28.49 -22.11 -12.21
N GLY A 192 29.73 -21.64 -12.10
CA GLY A 192 30.73 -21.76 -13.16
C GLY A 192 30.41 -20.92 -14.40
N GLU A 193 29.57 -19.89 -14.26
CA GLU A 193 29.10 -19.05 -15.36
C GLU A 193 29.57 -17.60 -15.20
N THR A 194 29.99 -16.99 -16.31
CA THR A 194 30.53 -15.62 -16.32
C THR A 194 29.49 -14.56 -16.68
N TRP A 195 28.32 -14.95 -17.21
CA TRP A 195 27.26 -14.03 -17.59
C TRP A 195 25.87 -14.66 -17.37
N GLY A 196 25.11 -14.12 -16.41
CA GLY A 196 23.79 -14.64 -16.03
C GLY A 196 22.60 -13.78 -16.42
N GLY A 197 22.85 -12.66 -17.13
CA GLY A 197 21.81 -11.69 -17.49
C GLY A 197 20.72 -12.25 -18.42
N GLU A 198 21.01 -13.31 -19.18
CA GLU A 198 20.06 -13.96 -20.08
C GLU A 198 19.38 -15.18 -19.43
N LYS A 199 20.14 -16.03 -18.74
CA LYS A 199 19.63 -17.27 -18.14
C LYS A 199 18.60 -17.03 -17.04
N VAL A 200 18.66 -15.89 -16.33
CA VAL A 200 17.57 -15.49 -15.40
C VAL A 200 16.23 -15.42 -16.12
N PHE A 201 16.18 -14.88 -17.34
CA PHE A 201 14.94 -14.80 -18.11
C PHE A 201 14.52 -16.15 -18.69
N ILE A 202 15.47 -17.03 -19.04
CA ILE A 202 15.16 -18.42 -19.41
C ILE A 202 14.55 -19.19 -18.23
N ILE A 203 15.09 -19.01 -17.02
CA ILE A 203 14.53 -19.58 -15.78
C ILE A 203 13.11 -19.02 -15.59
N LEU A 204 12.94 -17.71 -15.72
CA LEU A 204 11.64 -17.04 -15.58
C LEU A 204 10.59 -17.60 -16.56
N ASP A 205 10.92 -17.72 -17.84
CA ASP A 205 10.00 -18.23 -18.86
C ASP A 205 9.58 -19.68 -18.56
N ARG A 206 10.51 -20.51 -18.08
CA ARG A 206 10.21 -21.89 -17.65
C ARG A 206 9.24 -21.93 -16.46
N ILE A 207 9.49 -21.15 -15.41
CA ILE A 207 8.67 -21.17 -14.20
C ILE A 207 7.30 -20.50 -14.40
N ARG A 208 7.20 -19.52 -15.32
CA ARG A 208 5.93 -18.92 -15.73
C ARG A 208 4.97 -19.90 -16.38
N GLY A 209 5.48 -21.02 -16.93
CA GLY A 209 4.65 -22.11 -17.45
C GLY A 209 3.86 -22.87 -16.37
N ASN A 210 4.33 -22.87 -15.12
CA ASN A 210 3.63 -23.47 -13.98
C ASN A 210 3.67 -22.55 -12.74
N PRO A 211 2.92 -21.44 -12.76
CA PRO A 211 3.02 -20.39 -11.74
C PRO A 211 2.50 -20.81 -10.36
N ALA A 212 1.59 -21.79 -10.30
CA ALA A 212 1.06 -22.29 -9.03
C ALA A 212 2.14 -23.02 -8.21
N GLN A 213 3.05 -23.73 -8.87
CA GLN A 213 4.16 -24.43 -8.22
C GLN A 213 5.28 -23.46 -7.84
N TYR A 214 5.66 -22.56 -8.75
CA TYR A 214 6.85 -21.73 -8.60
C TYR A 214 6.56 -20.29 -8.13
N LEU A 215 5.45 -20.08 -7.42
CA LEU A 215 4.96 -18.75 -7.06
C LEU A 215 5.98 -17.95 -6.23
N SER A 216 6.66 -18.65 -5.31
CA SER A 216 7.71 -18.08 -4.45
C SER A 216 8.91 -17.59 -5.26
N LEU A 217 9.36 -18.39 -6.23
CA LEU A 217 10.48 -18.06 -7.10
C LEU A 217 10.13 -16.94 -8.09
N ILE A 218 8.92 -16.95 -8.66
CA ILE A 218 8.44 -15.87 -9.54
C ILE A 218 8.42 -14.55 -8.76
N LYS A 219 7.92 -14.56 -7.53
CA LYS A 219 7.90 -13.37 -6.67
C LYS A 219 9.30 -12.87 -6.33
N LEU A 220 10.25 -13.79 -6.08
CA LEU A 220 11.65 -13.42 -5.87
C LEU A 220 12.25 -12.75 -7.11
N VAL A 221 12.01 -13.29 -8.30
CA VAL A 221 12.46 -12.68 -9.57
C VAL A 221 11.86 -11.28 -9.75
N ASP A 222 10.56 -11.12 -9.51
CA ASP A 222 9.87 -9.81 -9.55
C ASP A 222 10.55 -8.79 -8.62
N LEU A 223 10.86 -9.20 -7.39
CA LEU A 223 11.61 -8.36 -6.45
C LEU A 223 13.00 -8.02 -6.99
N CYS A 224 13.78 -8.98 -7.49
CA CYS A 224 15.09 -8.69 -8.11
C CYS A 224 14.98 -7.65 -9.24
N LEU A 225 13.94 -7.74 -10.07
CA LEU A 225 13.66 -6.74 -11.11
C LEU A 225 13.35 -5.36 -10.52
N LEU A 226 12.58 -5.27 -9.44
CA LEU A 226 12.28 -4.02 -8.71
C LEU A 226 13.52 -3.44 -8.03
N PHE A 227 14.47 -4.28 -7.58
CA PHE A 227 15.78 -3.87 -7.05
C PHE A 227 16.78 -3.47 -8.16
N GLY A 228 16.32 -3.40 -9.42
CA GLY A 228 17.06 -2.85 -10.54
C GLY A 228 17.89 -3.87 -11.31
N PHE A 229 17.56 -5.16 -11.23
CA PHE A 229 18.10 -6.13 -12.19
C PHE A 229 17.52 -5.86 -13.58
N GLU A 230 18.39 -5.67 -14.57
CA GLU A 230 18.06 -5.46 -15.98
C GLU A 230 18.50 -6.65 -16.84
N GLY A 231 19.65 -7.27 -16.53
CA GLY A 231 20.18 -8.41 -17.27
C GLY A 231 20.35 -8.11 -18.77
N ARG A 232 19.83 -9.00 -19.63
CA ARG A 232 19.91 -8.84 -21.10
C ARG A 232 19.28 -7.54 -21.61
N TYR A 233 18.27 -7.00 -20.93
CA TYR A 233 17.54 -5.81 -21.38
C TYR A 233 18.36 -4.52 -21.27
N ARG A 234 19.53 -4.55 -20.62
CA ARG A 234 20.43 -3.40 -20.54
C ARG A 234 21.13 -3.09 -21.87
N VAL A 235 21.28 -4.08 -22.75
CA VAL A 235 22.00 -3.95 -24.02
C VAL A 235 21.09 -3.97 -25.25
N VAL A 236 19.82 -4.34 -25.08
CA VAL A 236 18.81 -4.41 -26.14
C VAL A 236 18.23 -3.01 -26.39
N GLU A 237 18.01 -2.69 -27.65
CA GLU A 237 17.32 -1.46 -28.07
C GLU A 237 15.87 -1.47 -27.53
N ASP A 238 15.41 -0.35 -26.96
CA ASP A 238 14.14 -0.29 -26.19
C ASP A 238 14.01 -1.30 -25.04
N GLY A 239 15.10 -1.94 -24.61
CA GLY A 239 15.06 -3.01 -23.62
C GLY A 239 14.46 -2.60 -22.28
N ARG A 240 14.58 -1.34 -21.86
CA ARG A 240 13.91 -0.82 -20.65
C ARG A 240 12.39 -0.84 -20.76
N TYR A 241 11.85 -0.50 -21.93
CA TYR A 241 10.41 -0.53 -22.17
C TYR A 241 9.89 -1.97 -22.18
N GLU A 242 10.62 -2.89 -22.83
CA GLU A 242 10.30 -4.32 -22.78
C GLU A 242 10.36 -4.89 -21.35
N LEU A 243 11.37 -4.47 -20.57
CA LEU A 243 11.51 -4.87 -19.17
C LEU A 243 10.33 -4.39 -18.32
N ASP A 244 9.85 -3.17 -18.56
CA ASP A 244 8.68 -2.63 -17.86
C ASP A 244 7.40 -3.38 -18.24
N ILE A 245 7.21 -3.73 -19.52
CA ILE A 245 6.11 -4.61 -19.95
C ILE A 245 6.20 -5.97 -19.23
N LEU A 246 7.38 -6.57 -19.18
CA LEU A 246 7.59 -7.85 -18.52
C LEU A 246 7.27 -7.78 -17.02
N ARG A 247 7.70 -6.73 -16.32
CA ARG A 247 7.34 -6.50 -14.90
C ARG A 247 5.83 -6.40 -14.72
N ASP A 248 5.16 -5.69 -15.61
CA ASP A 248 3.71 -5.55 -15.61
C ASP A 248 2.99 -6.90 -15.78
N GLU A 249 3.49 -7.75 -16.68
CA GLU A 249 2.97 -9.10 -16.89
C GLU A 249 3.17 -10.01 -15.67
N ILE A 250 4.36 -9.97 -15.07
CA ILE A 250 4.68 -10.73 -13.84
C ILE A 250 3.78 -10.25 -12.70
N GLY A 251 3.63 -8.94 -12.52
CA GLY A 251 2.75 -8.37 -11.50
C GLY A 251 1.29 -8.79 -11.67
N ARG A 252 0.77 -8.84 -12.91
CA ARG A 252 -0.58 -9.38 -13.19
C ARG A 252 -0.65 -10.88 -12.93
N LEU A 253 0.38 -11.64 -13.25
CA LEU A 253 0.46 -13.08 -12.99
C LEU A 253 0.43 -13.37 -11.49
N LEU A 254 1.23 -12.65 -10.69
CA LEU A 254 1.25 -12.75 -9.24
C LEU A 254 -0.12 -12.40 -8.64
N LYS A 255 -0.73 -11.29 -9.06
CA LYS A 255 -2.08 -10.90 -8.59
C LYS A 255 -3.17 -11.95 -8.85
N ARG A 256 -3.03 -12.78 -9.89
CA ARG A 256 -3.99 -13.86 -10.19
C ARG A 256 -3.84 -15.08 -9.27
N HIS A 257 -2.64 -15.32 -8.75
CA HIS A 257 -2.33 -16.55 -7.99
C HIS A 257 -2.16 -16.29 -6.49
N VAL A 258 -1.78 -15.06 -6.11
CA VAL A 258 -1.67 -14.62 -4.72
C VAL A 258 -3.06 -14.25 -4.22
N GLN A 259 -3.48 -14.84 -3.11
CA GLN A 259 -4.74 -14.46 -2.46
C GLN A 259 -4.65 -13.00 -2.00
N ALA A 260 -5.77 -12.27 -2.09
CA ALA A 260 -5.81 -10.87 -1.72
C ALA A 260 -5.19 -10.67 -0.33
N PRO A 261 -4.21 -9.77 -0.17
CA PRO A 261 -3.62 -9.52 1.14
C PRO A 261 -4.75 -9.12 2.11
N PRO A 262 -4.71 -9.57 3.38
CA PRO A 262 -5.63 -9.10 4.39
C PRO A 262 -5.53 -7.59 4.41
N GLN A 263 -6.67 -6.92 4.43
CA GLN A 263 -6.79 -5.46 4.41
C GLN A 263 -6.10 -4.79 5.62
N GLU A 264 -5.63 -5.59 6.57
CA GLU A 264 -4.89 -5.17 7.74
C GLU A 264 -3.44 -4.82 7.37
N LEU A 265 -3.12 -3.52 7.42
CA LEU A 265 -1.83 -2.94 7.00
C LEU A 265 -0.63 -3.32 7.88
N SER A 266 -0.84 -3.94 9.04
CA SER A 266 0.24 -4.52 9.85
C SER A 266 -0.24 -5.77 10.60
N PRO A 267 0.59 -6.83 10.70
CA PRO A 267 0.24 -8.04 11.47
C PRO A 267 -0.02 -7.77 12.96
N ARG A 268 0.53 -6.67 13.49
CA ARG A 268 0.43 -6.23 14.89
C ARG A 268 -0.32 -4.90 15.04
N TRP A 269 -1.30 -4.63 14.17
CA TRP A 269 -2.10 -3.39 14.29
C TRP A 269 -2.85 -3.30 15.62
N ARG A 270 -3.21 -4.45 16.21
CA ARG A 270 -3.64 -4.55 17.59
C ARG A 270 -2.42 -4.38 18.48
N GLY A 271 -2.06 -3.14 18.76
CA GLY A 271 -1.06 -2.80 19.76
C GLY A 271 -1.36 -3.57 21.05
N LEU A 272 -0.29 -3.96 21.78
CA LEU A 272 -0.39 -4.56 23.11
C LEU A 272 -1.49 -3.83 23.86
N SER A 273 -2.60 -4.51 24.10
CA SER A 273 -3.69 -3.96 24.89
C SER A 273 -3.15 -3.84 26.30
N ALA A 274 -2.40 -2.77 26.57
CA ALA A 274 -2.33 -2.20 27.87
C ALA A 274 -3.78 -1.87 28.18
N ARG A 275 -4.48 -2.84 28.79
CA ARG A 275 -5.55 -2.55 29.72
C ARG A 275 -4.90 -1.74 30.82
N ARG A 276 -4.59 -0.48 30.51
CA ARG A 276 -4.77 0.58 31.48
C ARG A 276 -6.25 0.46 31.72
N ALA A 277 -6.60 -0.30 32.76
CA ALA A 277 -7.92 -0.28 33.31
C ALA A 277 -8.14 1.20 33.57
N LEU A 278 -8.83 1.86 32.63
CA LEU A 278 -9.41 3.15 32.88
C LEU A 278 -10.34 2.83 34.02
N ARG A 279 -9.83 3.07 35.23
CA ARG A 279 -10.54 2.97 36.48
C ARG A 279 -11.86 3.69 36.18
N PRO A 280 -13.02 3.00 36.22
CA PRO A 280 -14.25 3.62 35.78
C PRO A 280 -14.43 4.84 36.69
N TYR A 281 -14.25 6.03 36.11
CA TYR A 281 -14.55 7.27 36.80
C TYR A 281 -16.00 7.15 37.21
N LEU A 282 -16.30 7.18 38.52
CA LEU A 282 -17.68 7.29 38.97
C LEU A 282 -18.24 8.51 38.25
N PRO A 283 -19.23 8.34 37.37
CA PRO A 283 -19.66 9.45 36.55
C PRO A 283 -20.29 10.48 37.50
N LEU A 284 -19.88 11.74 37.38
CA LEU A 284 -20.24 12.80 38.34
C LEU A 284 -21.75 12.87 38.59
N TRP A 285 -22.58 12.54 37.60
CA TRP A 285 -24.04 12.46 37.76
C TRP A 285 -24.48 11.49 38.86
N ALA A 286 -23.80 10.36 39.05
CA ALA A 286 -24.13 9.38 40.08
C ALA A 286 -23.87 9.94 41.49
N VAL A 287 -22.86 10.81 41.64
CA VAL A 287 -22.58 11.53 42.88
C VAL A 287 -23.66 12.59 43.14
N PHE A 288 -24.07 13.34 42.12
CA PHE A 288 -25.16 14.32 42.27
C PHE A 288 -26.49 13.65 42.63
N VAL A 289 -26.81 12.50 42.02
CA VAL A 289 -28.03 11.74 42.34
C VAL A 289 -27.98 11.19 43.77
N SER A 290 -26.85 10.63 44.21
CA SER A 290 -26.74 10.08 45.57
C SER A 290 -26.82 11.17 46.63
N VAL A 291 -26.17 12.31 46.42
CA VAL A 291 -26.26 13.48 47.30
C VAL A 291 -27.69 14.02 47.32
N GLY A 292 -28.32 14.19 46.15
CA GLY A 292 -29.71 14.65 46.06
C GLY A 292 -30.70 13.72 46.76
N ALA A 293 -30.52 12.41 46.65
CA ALA A 293 -31.33 11.41 47.34
C ALA A 293 -31.14 11.49 48.87
N ALA A 294 -29.90 11.65 49.34
CA ALA A 294 -29.60 11.81 50.76
C ALA A 294 -30.23 13.08 51.34
N LEU A 295 -30.15 14.22 50.64
CA LEU A 295 -30.80 15.46 51.07
C LEU A 295 -32.33 15.34 51.09
N SER A 296 -32.92 14.71 50.08
CA SER A 296 -34.36 14.51 50.00
C SER A 296 -34.87 13.65 51.15
N LEU A 297 -34.13 12.58 51.50
CA LEU A 297 -34.44 11.73 52.65
C LEU A 297 -34.33 12.50 53.97
N ALA A 298 -33.26 13.28 54.15
CA ALA A 298 -33.07 14.10 55.34
C ALA A 298 -34.19 15.13 55.51
N TYR A 299 -34.59 15.80 54.43
CA TYR A 299 -35.71 16.74 54.43
C TYR A 299 -37.04 16.04 54.78
N GLY A 300 -37.30 14.86 54.20
CA GLY A 300 -38.50 14.08 54.51
C GLY A 300 -38.58 13.68 55.99
N ILE A 301 -37.46 13.24 56.58
CA ILE A 301 -37.37 12.93 58.01
C ILE A 301 -37.64 14.18 58.85
N PHE A 302 -37.03 15.32 58.50
CA PHE A 302 -37.24 16.57 59.20
C PHE A 302 -38.69 17.04 59.13
N ALA A 303 -39.30 17.02 57.95
CA ALA A 303 -40.71 17.38 57.76
C ALA A 303 -41.63 16.48 58.57
N TYR A 304 -41.36 15.17 58.60
CA TYR A 304 -42.10 14.23 59.45
C TYR A 304 -41.99 14.58 60.94
N ARG A 305 -40.77 14.89 61.42
CA ARG A 305 -40.54 15.31 62.81
C ARG A 305 -41.25 16.62 63.16
N VAL A 306 -41.29 17.58 62.23
CA VAL A 306 -42.01 18.84 62.41
C VAL A 306 -43.51 18.59 62.53
N VAL A 307 -44.10 17.81 61.63
CA VAL A 307 -45.53 17.47 61.71
C VAL A 307 -45.86 16.79 63.04
N GLU A 308 -45.03 15.83 63.46
CA GLU A 308 -45.22 15.15 64.74
C GLU A 308 -45.12 16.10 65.94
N SER A 309 -44.23 17.10 65.88
CA SER A 309 -44.12 18.13 66.94
C SER A 309 -45.28 19.13 66.96
N VAL A 310 -45.97 19.33 65.84
CA VAL A 310 -47.10 20.27 65.71
C VAL A 310 -48.44 19.60 66.03
N ARG A 311 -48.54 18.26 65.86
CA ARG A 311 -49.73 17.47 66.25
C ARG A 311 -50.29 17.78 67.64
N PRO A 312 -49.50 17.84 68.74
CA PRO A 312 -50.06 18.10 70.07
C PRO A 312 -50.70 19.50 70.20
N VAL A 313 -50.14 20.50 69.51
CA VAL A 313 -50.68 21.87 69.51
C VAL A 313 -51.99 21.94 68.73
N ILE A 314 -52.09 21.23 67.60
CA ILE A 314 -53.34 21.12 66.83
C ILE A 314 -54.43 20.44 67.68
N THR A 315 -54.09 19.39 68.43
CA THR A 315 -55.05 18.72 69.31
C THR A 315 -55.49 19.58 70.49
N GLU A 316 -54.64 20.47 71.02
CA GLU A 316 -55.05 21.45 72.03
C GLU A 316 -56.01 22.50 71.44
N LEU A 317 -55.76 22.98 70.22
CA LEU A 317 -56.67 23.89 69.50
C LEU A 317 -58.06 23.25 69.25
N ASP A 318 -58.12 21.99 68.80
CA ASP A 318 -59.39 21.27 68.62
C ASP A 318 -60.14 21.07 69.95
N SER A 319 -59.42 20.90 71.06
CA SER A 319 -60.02 20.75 72.39
C SER A 319 -60.58 22.07 72.95
N LEU A 320 -60.03 23.21 72.52
CA LEU A 320 -60.53 24.54 72.86
C LEU A 320 -61.76 24.91 72.02
N ASP A 321 -61.82 24.49 70.76
CA ASP A 321 -63.02 24.64 69.92
C ASP A 321 -64.18 23.77 70.42
N THR A 322 -63.87 22.56 70.93
CA THR A 322 -64.85 21.64 71.52
C THR A 322 -65.44 22.12 72.86
N ASN A 323 -64.73 22.97 73.61
CA ASN A 323 -65.18 23.47 74.92
C ASN A 323 -66.05 24.75 74.86
N GLN A 324 -66.31 25.31 73.67
CA GLN A 324 -67.38 26.30 73.51
C GLN A 324 -68.74 25.59 73.45
N SER A 325 -69.32 25.33 74.63
CA SER A 325 -70.70 24.87 74.78
C SER A 325 -71.73 25.92 74.29
N PRO A 326 -72.95 25.47 73.90
CA PRO A 326 -73.81 26.16 72.94
C PRO A 326 -74.61 27.33 73.53
N MET A 327 -74.87 28.34 72.70
CA MET A 327 -75.90 29.37 72.92
C MET A 327 -77.28 28.72 73.18
N PRO A 328 -78.14 29.28 74.06
CA PRO A 328 -79.37 28.64 74.49
C PRO A 328 -80.41 28.51 73.37
N ALA A 329 -81.06 27.34 73.32
CA ALA A 329 -82.10 26.97 72.36
C ALA A 329 -83.43 27.72 72.59
N PHE A 330 -84.03 28.23 71.51
CA PHE A 330 -85.42 28.69 71.50
C PHE A 330 -86.39 27.49 71.43
N PRO A 331 -87.49 27.47 72.20
CA PRO A 331 -88.48 26.38 72.14
C PRO A 331 -89.41 26.48 70.92
N PRO A 332 -89.81 25.35 70.30
CA PRO A 332 -90.79 25.33 69.20
C PRO A 332 -92.25 25.41 69.68
N PRO A 333 -93.18 26.00 68.89
CA PRO A 333 -94.61 26.11 69.23
C PRO A 333 -95.39 24.79 69.01
N PRO A 334 -96.54 24.60 69.73
CA PRO A 334 -97.29 23.34 69.74
C PRO A 334 -98.21 23.13 68.54
N VAL A 335 -98.39 21.84 68.24
CA VAL A 335 -99.10 21.21 67.12
C VAL A 335 -100.62 21.37 67.20
N THR A 336 -101.30 21.65 66.09
CA THR A 336 -102.73 21.37 65.91
C THR A 336 -102.92 20.35 64.79
N GLN A 337 -103.35 19.15 65.17
CA GLN A 337 -103.81 18.12 64.23
C GLN A 337 -105.21 18.50 63.73
N THR A 338 -105.39 18.65 62.42
CA THR A 338 -106.72 18.64 61.79
C THR A 338 -106.84 17.47 60.84
N ARG A 339 -107.77 16.60 61.23
CA ARG A 339 -108.41 15.44 60.60
C ARG A 339 -108.63 15.55 59.08
N ALA A 340 -108.25 14.49 58.37
CA ALA A 340 -108.67 14.25 56.98
C ALA A 340 -110.14 13.79 56.89
N PRO A 341 -110.85 14.16 55.82
CA PRO A 341 -111.60 13.14 55.09
C PRO A 341 -111.58 13.28 53.55
N ALA A 342 -111.25 12.15 52.91
CA ALA A 342 -111.93 11.49 51.77
C ALA A 342 -112.10 12.20 50.39
N PRO A 343 -112.19 11.41 49.29
CA PRO A 343 -111.57 11.71 48.00
C PRO A 343 -112.54 12.26 46.94
N GLN A 344 -112.01 12.91 45.90
CA GLN A 344 -112.74 13.21 44.65
C GLN A 344 -111.86 13.05 43.40
N PRO A 345 -112.47 12.78 42.21
CA PRO A 345 -111.85 12.08 41.10
C PRO A 345 -111.23 12.99 40.01
N VAL A 346 -110.43 12.31 39.19
CA VAL A 346 -109.64 12.68 38.00
C VAL A 346 -110.23 13.76 37.06
N VAL A 347 -109.37 14.71 36.66
CA VAL A 347 -109.42 15.36 35.32
C VAL A 347 -108.00 15.36 34.72
N ARG A 348 -107.89 14.92 33.47
CA ARG A 348 -106.65 14.70 32.71
C ARG A 348 -106.58 15.71 31.56
N ALA A 349 -105.45 16.41 31.40
CA ALA A 349 -104.90 16.98 30.15
C ALA A 349 -103.61 17.79 30.45
N PRO A 350 -102.80 18.21 29.46
CA PRO A 350 -102.03 17.42 28.51
C PRO A 350 -100.52 17.80 28.52
N ALA A 351 -99.69 17.04 27.79
CA ALA A 351 -98.24 17.20 27.71
C ALA A 351 -97.78 18.42 26.86
N PRO A 352 -96.62 19.04 27.16
CA PRO A 352 -95.84 19.82 26.19
C PRO A 352 -94.71 18.93 25.62
N VAL A 353 -94.73 18.61 24.32
CA VAL A 353 -94.18 19.36 23.17
C VAL A 353 -92.64 19.42 23.21
N VAL A 354 -92.08 18.62 22.29
CA VAL A 354 -90.66 18.57 21.90
C VAL A 354 -90.40 19.71 20.92
N GLU A 355 -89.40 20.54 21.22
CA GLU A 355 -88.88 21.53 20.28
C GLU A 355 -87.58 21.00 19.65
N ARG A 356 -87.65 20.65 18.37
CA ARG A 356 -86.51 20.41 17.49
C ARG A 356 -86.08 21.74 16.87
N ALA A 357 -84.77 21.95 16.75
CA ALA A 357 -84.17 22.92 15.84
C ALA A 357 -83.08 22.22 15.00
N PRO A 358 -82.80 22.72 13.78
CA PRO A 358 -82.65 21.88 12.59
C PRO A 358 -81.20 21.57 12.17
N GLU A 359 -81.13 20.57 11.30
CA GLU A 359 -79.96 20.06 10.57
C GLU A 359 -79.88 20.70 9.16
N GLU A 360 -78.71 20.57 8.51
CA GLU A 360 -78.27 21.07 7.19
C GLU A 360 -77.61 22.47 7.20
N GLU A 361 -76.42 22.70 6.62
CA GLU A 361 -75.76 22.03 5.51
C GLU A 361 -74.26 22.37 5.42
N ARG A 362 -73.56 21.59 4.56
CA ARG A 362 -72.37 21.94 3.76
C ARG A 362 -70.99 21.43 4.20
N ARG A 363 -70.77 20.16 3.84
CA ARG A 363 -69.70 19.68 2.93
C ARG A 363 -68.48 20.61 2.74
N ARG A 364 -67.31 20.17 3.22
CA ARG A 364 -66.03 20.05 2.45
C ARG A 364 -64.91 19.50 3.36
N PRO A 365 -64.29 18.34 3.06
CA PRO A 365 -63.10 17.88 3.78
C PRO A 365 -61.85 18.61 3.26
N VAL A 366 -61.09 19.20 4.18
CA VAL A 366 -59.77 19.77 3.93
C VAL A 366 -58.75 18.65 3.77
N ARG A 367 -58.03 18.72 2.66
CA ARG A 367 -57.05 17.78 2.13
C ARG A 367 -55.87 17.60 3.09
N ARG A 368 -55.67 16.37 3.55
CA ARG A 368 -54.47 15.91 4.27
C ARG A 368 -53.26 16.00 3.32
N VAL A 369 -52.30 16.86 3.63
CA VAL A 369 -51.02 16.96 2.93
C VAL A 369 -50.02 16.07 3.67
N GLU A 370 -49.62 14.98 3.02
CA GLU A 370 -48.58 14.06 3.47
C GLU A 370 -47.29 14.39 2.69
N PRO A 371 -46.13 14.61 3.35
CA PRO A 371 -44.89 14.86 2.63
C PRO A 371 -44.22 13.56 2.16
N ARG A 372 -44.34 13.33 0.85
CA ARG A 372 -43.30 12.90 -0.10
C ARG A 372 -42.44 11.67 0.27
N ARG A 373 -42.84 10.51 -0.26
CA ARG A 373 -41.92 9.42 -0.62
C ARG A 373 -40.97 9.89 -1.73
N GLN A 374 -39.69 9.61 -1.54
CA GLN A 374 -38.60 9.82 -2.49
C GLN A 374 -38.46 8.55 -3.34
N ILE A 375 -38.59 8.67 -4.66
CA ILE A 375 -38.25 7.65 -5.66
C ILE A 375 -37.32 8.34 -6.65
N GLU A 376 -36.05 7.91 -6.70
CA GLU A 376 -35.16 7.77 -7.88
C GLU A 376 -34.05 6.81 -7.36
N GLY A 377 -33.74 5.64 -7.90
CA GLY A 377 -33.63 5.19 -9.29
C GLY A 377 -32.14 4.82 -9.53
N PRO A 378 -31.76 3.55 -9.73
CA PRO A 378 -30.36 3.16 -9.91
C PRO A 378 -29.94 3.31 -11.39
N LEU A 379 -28.81 3.98 -11.63
CA LEU A 379 -28.23 4.11 -12.97
C LEU A 379 -27.39 2.86 -13.28
N VAL A 380 -27.91 2.00 -14.16
CA VAL A 380 -27.19 0.89 -14.81
C VAL A 380 -26.67 1.40 -16.15
N LEU A 381 -25.37 1.29 -16.40
CA LEU A 381 -24.76 1.44 -17.73
C LEU A 381 -24.13 0.11 -18.13
N THR A 382 -24.77 -0.58 -19.07
CA THR A 382 -24.23 -1.70 -19.86
C THR A 382 -23.57 -1.18 -21.14
N PRO A 383 -22.42 -1.73 -21.58
CA PRO A 383 -22.03 -1.66 -22.99
C PRO A 383 -22.55 -2.88 -23.80
N PRO A 384 -22.74 -2.72 -25.12
CA PRO A 384 -23.45 -3.69 -25.96
C PRO A 384 -22.57 -4.85 -26.44
N SER A 385 -23.20 -6.02 -26.51
CA SER A 385 -22.77 -7.18 -27.29
C SER A 385 -22.80 -6.86 -28.78
N ARG A 386 -21.75 -7.25 -29.52
CA ARG A 386 -21.81 -7.40 -30.98
C ARG A 386 -21.80 -8.87 -31.35
N SER A 387 -22.69 -9.13 -32.28
CA SER A 387 -23.19 -10.39 -32.81
C SER A 387 -22.14 -11.21 -33.56
N THR A 388 -22.19 -12.51 -33.30
CA THR A 388 -21.85 -13.59 -34.22
C THR A 388 -22.93 -13.76 -35.31
N GLY A 389 -22.51 -14.21 -36.49
CA GLY A 389 -23.34 -14.70 -37.60
C GLY A 389 -22.84 -14.13 -38.94
N SER A 390 -22.13 -14.83 -39.84
CA SER A 390 -22.34 -16.14 -40.52
C SER A 390 -22.52 -15.90 -42.03
N GLY A 391 -21.67 -16.51 -42.87
CA GLY A 391 -22.11 -17.11 -44.15
C GLY A 391 -21.48 -16.63 -45.47
N ALA A 392 -20.94 -17.62 -46.21
CA ALA A 392 -20.67 -17.70 -47.68
C ALA A 392 -19.43 -16.93 -48.22
N GLN A 393 -18.54 -17.47 -49.05
CA GLN A 393 -18.54 -18.62 -49.98
C GLN A 393 -17.22 -19.38 -49.93
#